data_AF-A0A940QQM7-F1
#
_entry.id   AF-A0A940QQM7-F1
#
_cell.length_a   1.000
_cell.length_b   1.000
_cell.length_c   1.000
_cell.angle_alpha   90.00
_cell.angle_beta   90.00
_cell.angle_gamma   90.00
#
_symmetry.space_group_name_H-M   'P 1'
#
loop_
_entity.id
_entity.type
_entity.pdbx_description
1 polymer ?
#
loop_
_entity_poly.entity_id
_entity_poly.type
_entity_poly.pdbx_seq_one_letter_code
_entity_poly.pdbx_strand_id
1 'polypeptide(L)'
;NTCVMLSCWFDQITSMFDFYRSDIPAVVYYGKITVPELHFLNMLSRSGLDVFYFNPDKSILQTVTSVGFADLTILEGKDSRTGMPFPDRMIKTKLATMAYDAEKSLDSILYNDNTMFRTHQFSFSRNQTLTTTYEELGLMWHQQAMYRTGFDSRNEYVIVPNMFAKISGIPKGDVQEYYKDIQFKLSPMSVYFNKVPFFKPTAGVRRDQAQKVSNGRKIDIEALKKSPLNKYNYLTDNVQYLIFSKMQEVIDSGFITVPDSDIVPLVLTVGLSIPNRLIQIIQKFDFTKDIPKIVIVSAGQNTFEAPECILLTLFNLIGFDIIVYTPTGYKNLEAYIRPEAFQEFIHGEFKYDFRPQNLAIPKEIPQEKTSFFGRIFKGRK
;
A
#
# COMPACT_ATOMS: atom_id res chain seq x y z
N ASN A 1 9.96 43.41 -18.67
CA ASN A 1 9.74 43.03 -17.26
C ASN A 1 8.89 41.77 -17.16
N THR A 2 7.74 41.68 -17.84
CA THR A 2 6.85 40.51 -17.83
C THR A 2 7.52 39.19 -18.21
N CYS A 3 8.35 39.12 -19.26
CA CYS A 3 9.04 37.87 -19.61
C CYS A 3 9.99 37.39 -18.52
N VAL A 4 10.72 38.30 -17.87
CA VAL A 4 11.64 37.96 -16.76
C VAL A 4 10.85 37.43 -15.58
N MET A 5 9.73 38.07 -15.25
CA MET A 5 8.83 37.63 -14.19
C MET A 5 8.25 36.23 -14.47
N LEU A 6 7.76 35.98 -15.69
CA LEU A 6 7.23 34.68 -16.09
C LEU A 6 8.32 33.59 -16.07
N SER A 7 9.55 33.90 -16.50
CA SER A 7 10.67 32.96 -16.44
C SER A 7 11.07 32.63 -15.01
N CYS A 8 11.12 33.60 -14.10
CA CYS A 8 11.39 33.36 -12.68
C CYS A 8 10.31 32.48 -12.04
N TRP A 9 9.03 32.75 -12.33
CA TRP A 9 7.93 31.93 -11.82
C TRP A 9 7.94 30.52 -12.40
N PHE A 10 8.30 30.38 -13.67
CA PHE A 10 8.40 29.06 -14.31
C PHE A 10 9.47 28.22 -13.63
N ASP A 11 10.69 28.76 -13.49
CA ASP A 11 11.81 28.07 -12.83
C ASP A 11 11.46 27.65 -11.39
N GLN A 12 10.85 28.57 -10.62
CA GLN A 12 10.42 28.30 -9.25
C GLN A 12 9.38 27.17 -9.17
N ILE A 13 8.46 27.09 -10.13
CA ILE A 13 7.42 26.05 -10.13
C ILE A 13 7.95 24.72 -10.67
N THR A 14 8.71 24.74 -11.76
CA THR A 14 9.21 23.51 -12.39
C THR A 14 10.31 22.83 -11.59
N SER A 15 11.06 23.57 -10.76
CA SER A 15 12.04 22.98 -9.84
C SER A 15 11.43 22.10 -8.75
N MET A 16 10.12 22.21 -8.52
CA MET A 16 9.38 21.34 -7.58
C MET A 16 8.90 20.02 -8.21
N PHE A 17 9.06 19.84 -9.52
CA PHE A 17 8.55 18.67 -10.24
C PHE A 17 9.67 17.78 -10.78
N ASP A 18 9.53 16.47 -10.61
CA ASP A 18 10.36 15.46 -11.30
C ASP A 18 9.64 15.01 -12.58
N PHE A 19 10.03 15.61 -13.71
CA PHE A 19 9.45 15.31 -15.02
C PHE A 19 9.88 13.95 -15.59
N TYR A 20 10.77 13.20 -14.92
CA TYR A 20 11.37 11.97 -15.46
C TYR A 20 10.84 10.68 -14.83
N ARG A 21 10.06 10.73 -13.73
CA ARG A 21 9.74 9.53 -12.93
C ARG A 21 8.27 9.28 -12.55
N SER A 22 7.30 10.10 -12.95
CA SER A 22 5.90 9.93 -12.52
C SER A 22 4.87 10.49 -13.51
N ASP A 23 3.59 10.29 -13.19
CA ASP A 23 2.41 10.90 -13.83
C ASP A 23 2.57 12.40 -14.13
N ILE A 24 1.77 12.90 -15.09
CA ILE A 24 1.78 14.30 -15.54
C ILE A 24 1.53 15.22 -14.32
N PRO A 25 2.42 16.19 -14.00
CA PRO A 25 2.23 17.05 -12.84
C PRO A 25 1.08 18.03 -13.06
N ALA A 26 0.34 18.32 -11.99
CA ALA A 26 -0.81 19.22 -12.02
C ALA A 26 -0.60 20.48 -11.17
N VAL A 27 -1.04 21.63 -11.68
CA VAL A 27 -1.03 22.93 -11.00
C VAL A 27 -2.47 23.36 -10.75
N VAL A 28 -2.80 23.63 -9.48
CA VAL A 28 -4.11 24.11 -9.06
C VAL A 28 -3.99 25.53 -8.52
N TYR A 29 -4.67 26.47 -9.15
CA TYR A 29 -4.76 27.85 -8.69
C TYR A 29 -6.18 28.12 -8.18
N TYR A 30 -6.32 28.62 -6.95
CA TYR A 30 -7.61 28.95 -6.35
C TYR A 30 -7.66 30.41 -5.91
N GLY A 31 -8.73 31.11 -6.31
CA GLY A 31 -9.04 32.47 -5.86
C GLY A 31 -8.95 33.53 -6.94
N LYS A 32 -8.82 34.79 -6.51
CA LYS A 32 -8.70 35.94 -7.43
C LYS A 32 -7.40 35.82 -8.22
N ILE A 33 -7.47 36.12 -9.50
CA ILE A 33 -6.33 36.03 -10.41
C ILE A 33 -6.20 37.32 -11.22
N THR A 34 -4.96 37.68 -11.53
CA THR A 34 -4.62 38.79 -12.41
C THR A 34 -4.34 38.32 -13.83
N VAL A 35 -4.39 39.23 -14.81
CA VAL A 35 -4.11 38.89 -16.22
C VAL A 35 -2.71 38.29 -16.44
N PRO A 36 -1.62 38.81 -15.82
CA PRO A 36 -0.31 38.17 -15.93
C PRO A 36 -0.27 36.74 -15.38
N GLU A 37 -0.96 36.46 -14.27
CA GLU A 37 -1.07 35.11 -13.70
C GLU A 37 -1.87 34.18 -14.62
N LEU A 38 -2.94 34.66 -15.28
CA LEU A 38 -3.66 33.89 -16.30
C LEU A 38 -2.77 33.50 -17.48
N HIS A 39 -1.94 34.44 -17.97
CA HIS A 39 -0.96 34.13 -19.02
C HIS A 39 0.08 33.12 -18.55
N PHE A 40 0.48 33.19 -17.28
CA PHE A 40 1.40 32.22 -16.69
C PHE A 40 0.78 30.82 -16.59
N LEU A 41 -0.47 30.70 -16.12
CA LEU A 41 -1.19 29.42 -16.08
C LEU A 41 -1.35 28.81 -17.48
N ASN A 42 -1.65 29.63 -18.49
CA ASN A 42 -1.73 29.17 -19.88
C ASN A 42 -0.35 28.78 -20.45
N MET A 43 0.73 29.38 -19.98
CA MET A 43 2.08 28.95 -20.34
C MET A 43 2.41 27.59 -19.73
N LEU A 44 2.03 27.36 -18.47
CA LEU A 44 2.21 26.07 -17.78
C LEU A 44 1.42 24.94 -18.45
N SER A 45 0.17 25.18 -18.86
CA SER A 45 -0.63 24.16 -19.54
C SER A 45 0.00 23.71 -20.87
N ARG A 46 0.75 24.60 -21.51
CA ARG A 46 1.49 24.32 -22.75
C ARG A 46 2.85 23.67 -22.52
N SER A 47 3.36 23.64 -21.30
CA SER A 47 4.61 22.96 -20.96
C SER A 47 4.43 21.49 -20.57
N GLY A 48 3.25 20.92 -20.78
CA GLY A 48 2.94 19.52 -20.44
C GLY A 48 2.53 19.31 -18.99
N LEU A 49 1.96 20.34 -18.35
CA LEU A 49 1.37 20.26 -17.02
C LEU A 49 -0.16 20.32 -17.14
N ASP A 50 -0.88 19.60 -16.29
CA ASP A 50 -2.32 19.78 -16.14
C ASP A 50 -2.58 21.03 -15.30
N VAL A 51 -3.43 21.95 -15.77
CA VAL A 51 -3.68 23.22 -15.07
C VAL A 51 -5.16 23.40 -14.79
N PHE A 52 -5.49 23.59 -13.51
CA PHE A 52 -6.85 23.86 -13.06
C PHE A 52 -6.93 25.21 -12.36
N TYR A 53 -7.88 26.04 -12.81
CA TYR A 53 -8.21 27.30 -12.16
C TYR A 53 -9.61 27.23 -11.52
N PHE A 54 -9.67 27.46 -10.21
CA PHE A 54 -10.92 27.46 -9.44
C PHE A 54 -11.19 28.84 -8.85
N ASN A 55 -12.38 29.36 -9.10
CA ASN A 55 -12.85 30.57 -8.44
C ASN A 55 -14.35 30.48 -8.17
N PRO A 56 -14.80 30.63 -6.91
CA PRO A 56 -16.23 30.64 -6.58
C PRO A 56 -16.94 31.93 -7.04
N ASP A 57 -16.19 33.00 -7.34
CA ASP A 57 -16.72 34.29 -7.75
C ASP A 57 -16.80 34.42 -9.28
N LYS A 58 -18.02 34.37 -9.82
CA LYS A 58 -18.29 34.46 -11.25
C LYS A 58 -17.89 35.79 -11.88
N SER A 59 -17.60 36.84 -11.10
CA SER A 59 -17.11 38.12 -11.64
C SER A 59 -15.82 37.97 -12.46
N ILE A 60 -15.05 36.90 -12.23
CA ILE A 60 -13.81 36.65 -12.97
C ILE A 60 -14.04 36.13 -14.40
N LEU A 61 -15.25 35.65 -14.72
CA LEU A 61 -15.52 35.01 -16.03
C LEU A 61 -15.24 35.96 -17.19
N GLN A 62 -15.55 37.25 -17.04
CA GLN A 62 -15.25 38.25 -18.07
C GLN A 62 -13.73 38.41 -18.27
N THR A 63 -12.96 38.44 -17.17
CA THR A 63 -11.50 38.52 -17.22
C THR A 63 -10.91 37.29 -17.90
N VAL A 64 -11.35 36.09 -17.52
CA VAL A 64 -10.86 34.82 -18.10
C VAL A 64 -11.20 34.70 -19.59
N THR A 65 -12.44 35.03 -19.97
CA THR A 65 -12.91 34.91 -21.36
C THR A 65 -12.25 35.95 -22.28
N SER A 66 -11.96 37.15 -21.75
CA SER A 66 -11.35 38.23 -22.55
C SER A 66 -9.90 37.95 -22.98
N VAL A 67 -9.21 37.00 -22.37
CA VAL A 67 -7.83 36.64 -22.76
C VAL A 67 -7.78 35.75 -24.01
N GLY A 68 -8.88 35.08 -24.37
CA GLY A 68 -9.01 34.40 -25.67
C GLY A 68 -8.13 33.16 -25.87
N PHE A 69 -7.87 32.37 -24.82
CA PHE A 69 -7.11 31.13 -24.94
C PHE A 69 -7.90 30.06 -25.72
N ALA A 70 -7.29 29.47 -26.75
CA ALA A 70 -7.96 28.54 -27.67
C ALA A 70 -8.42 27.22 -27.02
N ASP A 71 -7.70 26.73 -26.02
CA ASP A 71 -7.89 25.41 -25.42
C ASP A 71 -8.54 25.46 -24.01
N LEU A 72 -9.15 26.59 -23.67
CA LEU A 72 -9.74 26.81 -22.35
C LEU A 72 -11.12 26.14 -22.23
N THR A 73 -11.25 25.20 -21.29
CA THR A 73 -12.56 24.64 -20.91
C THR A 73 -13.06 25.31 -19.64
N ILE A 74 -14.24 25.93 -19.72
CA ILE A 74 -14.88 26.59 -18.56
C ILE A 74 -16.06 25.72 -18.10
N LEU A 75 -16.01 25.28 -16.84
CA LEU A 75 -17.11 24.59 -16.17
C LEU A 75 -17.76 25.53 -15.17
N GLU A 76 -18.96 25.99 -15.47
CA GLU A 76 -19.69 26.94 -14.61
C GLU A 76 -20.67 26.22 -13.68
N GLY A 77 -20.51 26.45 -12.37
CA GLY A 77 -21.49 26.01 -11.36
C GLY A 77 -22.72 26.93 -11.29
N LYS A 78 -23.81 26.47 -10.68
CA LYS A 78 -25.07 27.26 -10.59
C LYS A 78 -24.91 28.52 -9.74
N ASP A 79 -24.19 28.44 -8.63
CA ASP A 79 -24.05 29.52 -7.64
C ASP A 79 -22.75 30.33 -7.83
N SER A 80 -22.76 31.59 -7.37
CA SER A 80 -21.57 32.45 -7.24
C SER A 80 -21.38 32.85 -5.78
N ARG A 81 -20.15 32.83 -5.27
CA ARG A 81 -19.81 33.19 -3.89
C ARG A 81 -18.47 33.93 -3.83
N THR A 82 -18.28 34.74 -2.80
CA THR A 82 -16.96 35.35 -2.55
C THR A 82 -15.92 34.28 -2.21
N GLY A 83 -14.71 34.45 -2.75
CA GLY A 83 -13.57 33.58 -2.44
C GLY A 83 -13.28 33.55 -0.94
N MET A 84 -13.23 32.36 -0.37
CA MET A 84 -12.72 32.16 0.99
C MET A 84 -11.20 32.09 0.95
N PRO A 85 -10.48 32.56 1.98
CA PRO A 85 -9.03 32.36 2.06
C PRO A 85 -8.69 30.87 2.04
N PHE A 86 -7.49 30.53 1.57
CA PHE A 86 -6.99 29.17 1.72
C PHE A 86 -7.02 28.81 3.21
N PRO A 87 -7.47 27.60 3.59
CA PRO A 87 -7.67 27.27 5.00
C PRO A 87 -6.34 27.31 5.78
N ASP A 88 -6.17 28.32 6.64
CA ASP A 88 -5.01 28.47 7.55
C ASP A 88 -5.02 27.47 8.72
N ARG A 89 -6.12 26.74 8.86
CA ARG A 89 -6.30 25.62 9.79
C ARG A 89 -6.92 24.49 9.00
N MET A 90 -6.51 23.25 9.24
CA MET A 90 -7.25 22.08 8.76
C MET A 90 -8.71 22.26 9.19
N ILE A 91 -9.56 22.70 8.25
CA ILE A 91 -11.00 22.62 8.42
C ILE A 91 -11.24 21.13 8.60
N LYS A 92 -11.97 20.75 9.65
CA LYS A 92 -12.53 19.42 9.76
C LYS A 92 -13.52 19.27 8.60
N THR A 93 -13.01 19.03 7.40
CA THR A 93 -13.72 18.29 6.37
C THR A 93 -14.32 17.10 7.12
N LYS A 94 -15.60 16.82 6.89
CA LYS A 94 -16.11 15.49 7.21
C LYS A 94 -15.31 14.53 6.33
N LEU A 95 -14.12 14.16 6.79
CA LEU A 95 -13.39 13.02 6.31
C LEU A 95 -14.37 11.88 6.47
N ALA A 96 -14.65 11.19 5.37
CA ALA A 96 -15.32 9.91 5.44
C ALA A 96 -14.56 9.10 6.50
N THR A 97 -15.26 8.70 7.56
CA THR A 97 -14.67 7.80 8.52
C THR A 97 -14.60 6.44 7.86
N MET A 98 -13.69 5.58 8.29
CA MET A 98 -13.69 4.19 7.79
C MET A 98 -15.06 3.54 7.87
N ALA A 99 -15.83 3.84 8.93
CA ALA A 99 -17.17 3.29 9.11
C ALA A 99 -18.11 3.75 8.00
N TYR A 100 -18.03 5.00 7.57
CA TYR A 100 -18.81 5.54 6.45
C TYR A 100 -18.38 4.93 5.11
N ASP A 101 -17.07 4.80 4.87
CA ASP A 101 -16.57 4.16 3.65
C ASP A 101 -16.87 2.66 3.60
N ALA A 102 -16.81 1.97 4.75
CA ALA A 102 -17.21 0.59 4.89
C ALA A 102 -18.73 0.43 4.69
N GLU A 103 -19.56 1.32 5.22
CA GLU A 103 -21.02 1.34 4.99
C GLU A 103 -21.32 1.50 3.50
N LYS A 104 -20.67 2.46 2.83
CA LYS A 104 -20.84 2.66 1.38
C LYS A 104 -20.34 1.47 0.55
N SER A 105 -19.24 0.84 0.96
CA SER A 105 -18.70 -0.37 0.32
C SER A 105 -19.61 -1.58 0.55
N LEU A 106 -20.21 -1.69 1.73
CA LEU A 106 -21.22 -2.70 2.03
C LEU A 106 -22.49 -2.49 1.22
N ASP A 107 -22.99 -1.26 1.17
CA ASP A 107 -24.15 -0.90 0.36
C ASP A 107 -23.91 -1.25 -1.11
N SER A 108 -22.75 -0.89 -1.68
CA SER A 108 -22.46 -1.23 -3.07
C SER A 108 -22.42 -2.74 -3.32
N ILE A 109 -21.94 -3.54 -2.36
CA ILE A 109 -21.96 -5.00 -2.46
C ILE A 109 -23.38 -5.55 -2.33
N LEU A 110 -24.20 -5.01 -1.43
CA LEU A 110 -25.56 -5.48 -1.16
C LEU A 110 -26.54 -5.14 -2.28
N TYR A 111 -26.39 -3.98 -2.92
CA TYR A 111 -27.30 -3.50 -3.97
C TYR A 111 -26.86 -3.87 -5.40
N ASN A 112 -25.64 -4.40 -5.58
CA ASN A 112 -25.24 -5.01 -6.85
C ASN A 112 -25.73 -6.47 -6.90
N ASP A 113 -26.32 -6.89 -8.02
CA ASP A 113 -26.95 -8.22 -8.24
C ASP A 113 -26.02 -9.46 -8.09
N ASN A 114 -24.75 -9.28 -7.68
CA ASN A 114 -23.73 -10.32 -7.50
C ASN A 114 -23.33 -10.52 -6.03
N THR A 115 -24.31 -10.54 -5.11
CA THR A 115 -24.11 -10.57 -3.65
C THR A 115 -23.44 -11.84 -3.08
N MET A 116 -23.20 -12.88 -3.88
CA MET A 116 -22.55 -14.11 -3.40
C MET A 116 -21.39 -14.54 -4.29
N PHE A 117 -20.17 -14.36 -3.78
CA PHE A 117 -18.98 -14.97 -4.37
C PHE A 117 -18.95 -16.47 -4.08
N ARG A 118 -18.70 -17.28 -5.11
CA ARG A 118 -18.43 -18.72 -4.92
C ARG A 118 -17.06 -18.89 -4.28
N THR A 119 -16.90 -19.95 -3.51
CA THR A 119 -15.61 -20.31 -2.93
C THR A 119 -14.56 -20.50 -4.03
N HIS A 120 -13.40 -19.86 -3.89
CA HIS A 120 -12.33 -19.84 -4.89
C HIS A 120 -12.77 -19.40 -6.30
N GLN A 121 -13.73 -18.48 -6.39
CA GLN A 121 -14.19 -17.94 -7.68
C GLN A 121 -13.06 -17.26 -8.48
N PHE A 122 -12.14 -16.58 -7.79
CA PHE A 122 -11.07 -15.82 -8.43
C PHE A 122 -9.75 -16.57 -8.33
N SER A 123 -9.05 -16.68 -9.46
CA SER A 123 -7.71 -17.27 -9.55
C SER A 123 -6.58 -16.21 -9.49
N PHE A 124 -6.92 -14.93 -9.60
CA PHE A 124 -5.97 -13.83 -9.62
C PHE A 124 -6.51 -12.60 -8.86
N SER A 125 -5.61 -11.87 -8.20
CA SER A 125 -5.92 -10.60 -7.55
C SER A 125 -4.91 -9.49 -7.88
N ARG A 126 -5.41 -8.26 -7.91
CA ARG A 126 -4.60 -7.04 -7.84
C ARG A 126 -4.71 -6.52 -6.42
N ASN A 127 -3.58 -6.37 -5.72
CA ASN A 127 -3.61 -6.03 -4.31
C ASN A 127 -3.23 -4.57 -4.14
N GLN A 128 -3.90 -3.90 -3.21
CA GLN A 128 -3.66 -2.50 -2.90
C GLN A 128 -3.31 -2.39 -1.42
N THR A 129 -2.04 -2.09 -1.13
CA THR A 129 -1.61 -1.83 0.24
C THR A 129 -2.25 -0.54 0.72
N LEU A 130 -3.06 -0.62 1.78
CA LEU A 130 -3.77 0.51 2.34
C LEU A 130 -2.84 1.40 3.18
N THR A 131 -3.07 2.71 3.09
CA THR A 131 -2.61 3.70 4.07
C THR A 131 -3.72 3.89 5.10
N THR A 132 -3.41 3.77 6.38
CA THR A 132 -4.38 3.66 7.48
C THR A 132 -3.84 4.34 8.73
N THR A 133 -4.69 4.76 9.66
CA THR A 133 -4.22 5.03 11.03
C THR A 133 -3.98 3.72 11.79
N TYR A 134 -3.38 3.82 12.98
CA TYR A 134 -3.18 2.66 13.86
C TYR A 134 -4.52 2.06 14.33
N GLU A 135 -5.50 2.91 14.65
CA GLU A 135 -6.84 2.50 15.03
C GLU A 135 -7.55 1.77 13.88
N GLU A 136 -7.39 2.28 12.66
CA GLU A 136 -7.98 1.71 11.45
C GLU A 136 -7.43 0.32 11.14
N LEU A 137 -6.12 0.14 11.28
CA LEU A 137 -5.46 -1.17 11.21
C LEU A 137 -6.05 -2.12 12.26
N GLY A 138 -6.33 -1.62 13.46
CA GLY A 138 -7.06 -2.32 14.52
C GLY A 138 -8.36 -2.95 14.04
N LEU A 139 -9.24 -2.10 13.52
CA LEU A 139 -10.62 -2.42 13.14
C LEU A 139 -10.72 -3.38 11.95
N MET A 140 -9.87 -3.19 10.94
CA MET A 140 -9.93 -3.98 9.69
C MET A 140 -9.16 -5.29 9.75
N TRP A 141 -8.33 -5.52 10.76
CA TRP A 141 -7.36 -6.62 10.76
C TRP A 141 -8.00 -8.01 10.55
N HIS A 142 -9.12 -8.28 11.21
CA HIS A 142 -9.87 -9.53 11.10
C HIS A 142 -11.07 -9.45 10.16
N GLN A 143 -11.23 -8.32 9.47
CA GLN A 143 -12.27 -8.14 8.49
C GLN A 143 -11.92 -8.91 7.20
N GLN A 144 -12.89 -9.61 6.63
CA GLN A 144 -12.76 -10.29 5.34
C GLN A 144 -12.48 -9.29 4.22
N ALA A 145 -11.75 -9.74 3.19
CA ALA A 145 -11.37 -8.95 2.03
C ALA A 145 -12.57 -8.21 1.43
N MET A 146 -13.69 -8.92 1.20
CA MET A 146 -14.87 -8.34 0.56
C MET A 146 -15.50 -7.18 1.32
N TYR A 147 -15.27 -7.04 2.62
CA TYR A 147 -15.85 -5.95 3.41
C TYR A 147 -14.91 -4.75 3.58
N ARG A 148 -13.67 -4.83 3.07
CA ARG A 148 -12.71 -3.74 3.20
C ARG A 148 -12.98 -2.65 2.18
N THR A 149 -12.80 -1.41 2.60
CA THR A 149 -12.81 -0.25 1.70
C THR A 149 -11.78 -0.44 0.58
N GLY A 150 -12.20 -0.24 -0.67
CA GLY A 150 -11.37 -0.44 -1.85
C GLY A 150 -11.43 -1.84 -2.46
N PHE A 151 -12.17 -2.78 -1.85
CA PHE A 151 -12.45 -4.06 -2.47
C PHE A 151 -13.35 -3.87 -3.68
N ASP A 152 -13.02 -4.54 -4.78
CA ASP A 152 -13.78 -4.44 -6.02
C ASP A 152 -13.63 -5.73 -6.85
N SER A 153 -14.72 -6.21 -7.41
CA SER A 153 -14.72 -7.40 -8.26
C SER A 153 -14.86 -7.01 -9.73
N ARG A 154 -13.92 -7.46 -10.56
CA ARG A 154 -13.99 -7.35 -12.02
C ARG A 154 -14.20 -8.74 -12.63
N ASN A 155 -14.53 -8.80 -13.92
CA ASN A 155 -14.88 -10.08 -14.58
C ASN A 155 -13.80 -11.16 -14.41
N GLU A 156 -12.51 -10.79 -14.47
CA GLU A 156 -11.39 -11.76 -14.48
C GLU A 156 -10.54 -11.74 -13.21
N TYR A 157 -10.64 -10.69 -12.39
CA TYR A 157 -9.82 -10.52 -11.20
C TYR A 157 -10.56 -9.71 -10.13
N VAL A 158 -10.03 -9.79 -8.92
CA VAL A 158 -10.51 -9.02 -7.77
C VAL A 158 -9.42 -8.06 -7.27
N ILE A 159 -9.83 -6.88 -6.83
CA ILE A 159 -8.99 -5.93 -6.13
C ILE A 159 -9.10 -6.25 -4.63
N VAL A 160 -8.01 -6.62 -3.99
CA VAL A 160 -7.99 -6.97 -2.57
C VAL A 160 -7.16 -5.95 -1.79
N PRO A 161 -7.79 -5.15 -0.92
CA PRO A 161 -7.09 -4.27 0.00
C PRO A 161 -6.39 -5.06 1.10
N ASN A 162 -5.10 -4.78 1.30
CA ASN A 162 -4.31 -5.46 2.32
C ASN A 162 -3.39 -4.47 3.07
N MET A 163 -2.74 -4.96 4.12
CA MET A 163 -1.95 -4.10 5.01
C MET A 163 -0.51 -4.56 5.11
N PHE A 164 0.42 -3.61 5.14
CA PHE A 164 1.80 -3.87 5.53
C PHE A 164 2.23 -2.77 6.50
N ALA A 165 2.44 -3.15 7.75
CA ALA A 165 2.75 -2.22 8.83
C ALA A 165 3.93 -2.66 9.69
N LYS A 166 4.68 -1.68 10.18
CA LYS A 166 5.67 -1.80 11.25
C LYS A 166 5.15 -1.04 12.46
N ILE A 167 5.12 -1.69 13.63
CA ILE A 167 4.70 -1.07 14.88
C ILE A 167 5.93 -0.94 15.77
N SER A 168 6.43 0.28 15.92
CA SER A 168 7.64 0.61 16.67
C SER A 168 7.29 1.08 18.09
N GLY A 169 7.89 0.45 19.09
CA GLY A 169 7.62 0.73 20.50
C GLY A 169 6.43 -0.03 21.10
N ILE A 170 6.22 0.18 22.41
CA ILE A 170 5.16 -0.44 23.20
C ILE A 170 4.23 0.65 23.74
N PRO A 171 2.95 0.68 23.33
CA PRO A 171 1.96 1.61 23.85
C PRO A 171 1.94 1.60 25.39
N LYS A 172 2.10 2.79 26.01
CA LYS A 172 2.13 2.98 27.48
C LYS A 172 3.16 2.13 28.24
N GLY A 173 4.11 1.50 27.55
CA GLY A 173 5.05 0.55 28.16
C GLY A 173 4.41 -0.76 28.67
N ASP A 174 3.12 -1.02 28.40
CA ASP A 174 2.43 -2.21 28.89
C ASP A 174 2.75 -3.44 28.04
N VAL A 175 3.76 -4.18 28.50
CA VAL A 175 4.24 -5.41 27.86
C VAL A 175 3.16 -6.50 27.83
N GLN A 176 2.34 -6.62 28.88
CA GLN A 176 1.32 -7.67 28.93
C GLN A 176 0.21 -7.39 27.92
N GLU A 177 -0.15 -6.13 27.80
CA GLU A 177 -1.11 -5.64 26.82
C GLU A 177 -0.58 -5.82 25.39
N TYR A 178 0.70 -5.54 25.16
CA TYR A 178 1.37 -5.76 23.87
C TYR A 178 1.36 -7.23 23.45
N TYR A 179 1.61 -8.18 24.36
CA TYR A 179 1.50 -9.61 24.03
C TYR A 179 0.08 -10.02 23.66
N LYS A 180 -0.93 -9.47 24.36
CA LYS A 180 -2.33 -9.73 24.05
C LYS A 180 -2.70 -9.21 22.66
N ASP A 181 -2.20 -8.03 22.29
CA ASP A 181 -2.40 -7.49 20.94
C ASP A 181 -1.75 -8.39 19.88
N ILE A 182 -0.48 -8.77 20.05
CA ILE A 182 0.21 -9.70 19.12
C ILE A 182 -0.58 -11.01 18.99
N GLN A 183 -1.04 -11.59 20.10
CA GLN A 183 -1.83 -12.82 20.10
C GLN A 183 -3.19 -12.62 19.41
N PHE A 184 -3.82 -11.48 19.64
CA PHE A 184 -5.08 -11.11 19.00
C PHE A 184 -4.91 -10.93 17.49
N LYS A 185 -3.77 -10.43 17.01
CA LYS A 185 -3.50 -10.31 15.56
C LYS A 185 -3.25 -11.65 14.86
N LEU A 186 -3.16 -12.77 15.58
CA LEU A 186 -3.08 -14.10 14.96
C LEU A 186 -4.48 -14.63 14.59
N SER A 187 -4.53 -15.44 13.54
CA SER A 187 -5.73 -16.06 12.97
C SER A 187 -5.37 -17.46 12.45
N PRO A 188 -6.33 -18.32 12.07
CA PRO A 188 -6.04 -19.68 11.59
C PRO A 188 -5.07 -19.74 10.40
N MET A 189 -5.10 -18.74 9.51
CA MET A 189 -4.21 -18.61 8.35
C MET A 189 -2.99 -17.71 8.62
N SER A 190 -2.54 -17.62 9.87
CA SER A 190 -1.36 -16.86 10.25
C SER A 190 -0.06 -17.69 10.22
N VAL A 191 1.03 -16.99 9.89
CA VAL A 191 2.41 -17.40 10.17
C VAL A 191 3.00 -16.43 11.16
N TYR A 192 3.63 -16.96 12.21
CA TYR A 192 4.21 -16.18 13.29
C TYR A 192 5.72 -16.43 13.37
N PHE A 193 6.50 -15.35 13.41
CA PHE A 193 7.94 -15.39 13.62
C PHE A 193 8.32 -14.49 14.80
N ASN A 194 9.12 -15.02 15.71
CA ASN A 194 9.56 -14.31 16.92
C ASN A 194 11.09 -14.13 16.98
N LYS A 195 11.76 -14.36 15.85
CA LYS A 195 13.19 -14.23 15.65
C LYS A 195 13.46 -13.77 14.22
N VAL A 196 14.48 -12.94 14.05
CA VAL A 196 14.99 -12.47 12.77
C VAL A 196 16.50 -12.73 12.74
N PRO A 197 17.07 -13.24 11.62
CA PRO A 197 16.37 -13.69 10.41
C PRO A 197 15.57 -15.00 10.65
N PHE A 198 14.40 -15.11 10.01
CA PHE A 198 13.49 -16.26 9.99
C PHE A 198 13.47 -17.03 8.66
N PHE A 199 13.98 -16.45 7.58
CA PHE A 199 13.95 -17.09 6.26
C PHE A 199 15.34 -17.17 5.61
N LYS A 200 15.65 -18.37 5.09
CA LYS A 200 16.85 -18.64 4.31
C LYS A 200 16.48 -19.41 3.04
N PRO A 201 16.76 -18.86 1.84
CA PRO A 201 16.49 -19.56 0.58
C PRO A 201 17.21 -20.92 0.51
N THR A 202 16.58 -21.91 -0.11
CA THR A 202 17.14 -23.27 -0.21
C THR A 202 18.35 -23.31 -1.14
N ALA A 203 18.29 -22.56 -2.25
CA ALA A 203 19.38 -22.46 -3.21
C ALA A 203 19.32 -21.10 -3.92
N GLY A 204 20.49 -20.48 -4.14
CA GLY A 204 20.61 -19.25 -4.90
C GLY A 204 20.50 -19.48 -6.40
N VAL A 205 19.80 -18.58 -7.09
CA VAL A 205 19.77 -18.48 -8.55
C VAL A 205 20.89 -17.55 -8.98
N ARG A 206 21.82 -18.06 -9.78
CA ARG A 206 22.93 -17.27 -10.31
C ARG A 206 22.48 -16.38 -11.47
N ARG A 207 23.25 -15.33 -11.77
CA ARG A 207 22.97 -14.39 -12.88
C ARG A 207 22.84 -15.10 -14.23
N ASP A 208 23.72 -16.06 -14.54
CA ASP A 208 23.68 -16.85 -15.79
C ASP A 208 22.42 -17.73 -15.88
N GLN A 209 21.88 -18.19 -14.75
CA GLN A 209 20.64 -18.96 -14.71
C GLN A 209 19.42 -18.04 -14.85
N ALA A 210 19.42 -16.88 -14.19
CA ALA A 210 18.36 -15.88 -14.29
C ALA A 210 18.19 -15.38 -15.74
N GLN A 211 19.28 -15.11 -16.46
CA GLN A 211 19.26 -14.66 -17.85
C GLN A 211 18.62 -15.67 -18.82
N LYS A 212 18.51 -16.95 -18.46
CA LYS A 212 17.83 -17.96 -19.30
C LYS A 212 16.30 -17.89 -19.19
N VAL A 213 15.78 -17.27 -18.13
CA VAL A 213 14.35 -17.19 -17.80
C VAL A 213 13.88 -15.75 -17.63
N SER A 214 14.69 -14.77 -18.07
CA SER A 214 14.37 -13.36 -18.00
C SER A 214 15.08 -12.58 -19.10
N ASN A 215 14.48 -11.49 -19.55
CA ASN A 215 15.10 -10.50 -20.41
C ASN A 215 15.18 -9.16 -19.66
N GLY A 216 16.37 -8.78 -19.23
CA GLY A 216 16.56 -7.62 -18.35
C GLY A 216 15.82 -7.81 -17.02
N ARG A 217 14.88 -6.89 -16.72
CA ARG A 217 14.02 -6.95 -15.52
C ARG A 217 12.77 -7.81 -15.68
N LYS A 218 12.49 -8.31 -16.88
CA LYS A 218 11.26 -9.03 -17.19
C LYS A 218 11.49 -10.55 -17.12
N ILE A 219 10.85 -11.21 -16.16
CA ILE A 219 10.76 -12.66 -16.06
C ILE A 219 9.90 -13.18 -17.21
N ASP A 220 10.43 -14.15 -17.94
CA ASP A 220 9.65 -14.93 -18.90
C ASP A 220 9.00 -16.10 -18.15
N ILE A 221 7.71 -15.96 -17.85
CA ILE A 221 6.94 -16.96 -17.08
C ILE A 221 6.91 -18.32 -17.78
N GLU A 222 6.77 -18.35 -19.11
CA GLU A 222 6.70 -19.60 -19.86
C GLU A 222 8.05 -20.32 -19.91
N ALA A 223 9.14 -19.55 -20.07
CA ALA A 223 10.50 -20.10 -19.93
C ALA A 223 10.79 -20.57 -18.50
N LEU A 224 10.36 -19.82 -17.49
CA LEU A 224 10.52 -20.19 -16.09
C LEU A 224 9.77 -21.49 -15.77
N LYS A 225 8.51 -21.63 -16.20
CA LYS A 225 7.70 -22.86 -16.00
C LYS A 225 8.39 -24.11 -16.52
N LYS A 226 9.07 -24.01 -17.67
CA LYS A 226 9.79 -25.10 -18.34
C LYS A 226 11.22 -25.30 -17.81
N SER A 227 11.72 -24.38 -16.99
CA SER A 227 13.09 -24.39 -16.50
C SER A 227 13.30 -25.39 -15.37
N PRO A 228 14.50 -26.01 -15.24
CA PRO A 228 14.88 -26.79 -14.07
C PRO A 228 14.83 -26.00 -12.74
N LEU A 229 14.79 -24.67 -12.81
CA LEU A 229 14.62 -23.81 -11.63
C LEU A 229 13.21 -23.90 -11.03
N ASN A 230 12.20 -24.28 -11.82
CA ASN A 230 10.82 -24.37 -11.35
C ASN A 230 10.63 -25.57 -10.42
N LYS A 231 10.40 -25.29 -9.14
CA LYS A 231 10.09 -26.31 -8.11
C LYS A 231 8.60 -26.50 -7.88
N TYR A 232 7.75 -25.80 -8.63
CA TYR A 232 6.31 -25.72 -8.40
C TYR A 232 5.48 -26.47 -9.43
N ASN A 233 6.08 -27.40 -10.18
CA ASN A 233 5.36 -28.22 -11.19
C ASN A 233 4.18 -29.04 -10.62
N TYR A 234 4.15 -29.26 -9.31
CA TYR A 234 3.04 -29.95 -8.63
C TYR A 234 1.85 -29.03 -8.31
N LEU A 235 2.00 -27.71 -8.45
CA LEU A 235 0.94 -26.73 -8.27
C LEU A 235 0.16 -26.54 -9.57
N THR A 236 -1.11 -26.13 -9.45
CA THR A 236 -1.93 -25.76 -10.62
C THR A 236 -1.32 -24.59 -11.39
N ASP A 237 -1.62 -24.50 -12.69
CA ASP A 237 -1.11 -23.42 -13.54
C ASP A 237 -1.46 -22.03 -13.00
N ASN A 238 -2.67 -21.86 -12.45
CA ASN A 238 -3.13 -20.59 -11.87
C ASN A 238 -2.28 -20.18 -10.66
N VAL A 239 -1.94 -21.12 -9.77
CA VAL A 239 -1.13 -20.82 -8.58
C VAL A 239 0.33 -20.54 -8.98
N GLN A 240 0.88 -21.29 -9.93
CA GLN A 240 2.21 -20.99 -10.48
C GLN A 240 2.24 -19.60 -11.11
N TYR A 241 1.25 -19.27 -11.94
CA TYR A 241 1.13 -17.97 -12.58
C TYR A 241 1.00 -16.84 -11.56
N LEU A 242 0.18 -17.00 -10.51
CA LEU A 242 0.07 -16.04 -9.42
C LEU A 242 1.44 -15.78 -8.78
N ILE A 243 2.17 -16.82 -8.37
CA ILE A 243 3.48 -16.64 -7.72
C ILE A 243 4.46 -15.94 -8.67
N PHE A 244 4.58 -16.39 -9.92
CA PHE A 244 5.55 -15.82 -10.88
C PHE A 244 5.20 -14.40 -11.32
N SER A 245 3.92 -14.09 -11.50
CA SER A 245 3.49 -12.71 -11.79
C SER A 245 3.74 -11.78 -10.60
N LYS A 246 3.52 -12.22 -9.37
CA LYS A 246 3.87 -11.42 -8.18
C LYS A 246 5.36 -11.25 -7.97
N MET A 247 6.18 -12.23 -8.37
CA MET A 247 7.64 -12.05 -8.45
C MET A 247 8.02 -10.93 -9.44
N GLN A 248 7.38 -10.89 -10.62
CA GLN A 248 7.57 -9.77 -11.54
C GLN A 248 7.14 -8.44 -10.91
N GLU A 249 6.00 -8.41 -10.23
CA GLU A 249 5.49 -7.21 -9.56
C GLU A 249 6.43 -6.70 -8.45
N VAL A 250 7.13 -7.59 -7.73
CA VAL A 250 8.20 -7.19 -6.78
C VAL A 250 9.30 -6.41 -7.50
N ILE A 251 9.74 -6.88 -8.68
CA ILE A 251 10.80 -6.23 -9.47
C ILE A 251 10.32 -4.87 -9.99
N ASP A 252 9.09 -4.81 -10.48
CA ASP A 252 8.52 -3.62 -11.12
C ASP A 252 8.15 -2.53 -10.10
N SER A 253 7.77 -2.91 -8.89
CA SER A 253 7.38 -1.98 -7.83
C SER A 253 8.50 -1.02 -7.40
N GLY A 254 9.76 -1.41 -7.58
CA GLY A 254 10.91 -0.63 -7.11
C GLY A 254 11.04 -0.56 -5.58
N PHE A 255 10.21 -1.28 -4.83
CA PHE A 255 10.20 -1.25 -3.35
C PHE A 255 11.42 -1.88 -2.71
N ILE A 256 12.16 -2.73 -3.43
CA ILE A 256 13.35 -3.41 -2.90
C ILE A 256 14.61 -2.61 -3.24
N THR A 257 15.38 -2.27 -2.20
CA THR A 257 16.65 -1.54 -2.29
C THR A 257 17.83 -2.52 -2.34
N VAL A 258 18.18 -2.95 -3.55
CA VAL A 258 19.38 -3.75 -3.85
C VAL A 258 20.00 -3.23 -5.16
N PRO A 259 21.26 -3.58 -5.50
CA PRO A 259 21.80 -3.25 -6.81
C PRO A 259 20.93 -3.80 -7.94
N ASP A 260 20.70 -3.02 -8.98
CA ASP A 260 19.81 -3.41 -10.09
C ASP A 260 20.24 -4.71 -10.79
N SER A 261 21.54 -5.02 -10.80
CA SER A 261 22.04 -6.29 -11.37
C SER A 261 21.68 -7.52 -10.54
N ASP A 262 21.25 -7.33 -9.28
CA ASP A 262 20.98 -8.42 -8.33
C ASP A 262 19.49 -8.64 -8.08
N ILE A 263 18.61 -7.69 -8.43
CA ILE A 263 17.17 -7.79 -8.13
C ILE A 263 16.53 -9.03 -8.75
N VAL A 264 16.75 -9.32 -10.03
CA VAL A 264 16.12 -10.46 -10.71
C VAL A 264 16.62 -11.81 -10.15
N PRO A 265 17.94 -12.07 -10.03
CA PRO A 265 18.44 -13.28 -9.40
C PRO A 265 17.95 -13.46 -7.95
N LEU A 266 17.89 -12.38 -7.16
CA LEU A 266 17.41 -12.44 -5.77
C LEU A 266 15.92 -12.76 -5.71
N VAL A 267 15.10 -12.10 -6.52
CA VAL A 267 13.65 -12.37 -6.58
C VAL A 267 13.38 -13.82 -7.03
N LEU A 268 14.10 -14.33 -8.04
CA LEU A 268 14.02 -15.73 -8.44
C LEU A 268 14.44 -16.67 -7.30
N THR A 269 15.53 -16.35 -6.60
CA THR A 269 16.03 -17.12 -5.44
C THR A 269 14.97 -17.25 -4.35
N VAL A 270 14.34 -16.14 -3.99
CA VAL A 270 13.34 -16.06 -2.92
C VAL A 270 12.02 -16.70 -3.36
N GLY A 271 11.50 -16.29 -4.51
CA GLY A 271 10.22 -16.75 -5.05
C GLY A 271 10.19 -18.24 -5.35
N LEU A 272 11.33 -18.87 -5.67
CA LEU A 272 11.47 -20.31 -5.89
C LEU A 272 11.90 -21.09 -4.63
N SER A 273 11.97 -20.41 -3.48
CA SER A 273 12.32 -21.00 -2.18
C SER A 273 11.23 -20.75 -1.13
N ILE A 274 9.99 -20.47 -1.53
CA ILE A 274 8.90 -20.20 -0.60
C ILE A 274 8.65 -21.47 0.25
N PRO A 275 8.63 -21.37 1.60
CA PRO A 275 8.35 -22.50 2.46
C PRO A 275 6.99 -23.16 2.15
N ASN A 276 6.93 -24.50 2.18
CA ASN A 276 5.72 -25.28 1.87
C ASN A 276 4.48 -24.83 2.65
N ARG A 277 4.65 -24.41 3.91
CA ARG A 277 3.55 -23.88 4.74
C ARG A 277 2.92 -22.63 4.10
N LEU A 278 3.73 -21.72 3.59
CA LEU A 278 3.24 -20.51 2.94
C LEU A 278 2.60 -20.83 1.57
N ILE A 279 3.15 -21.77 0.81
CA ILE A 279 2.52 -22.28 -0.43
C ILE A 279 1.12 -22.89 -0.14
N GLN A 280 0.97 -23.63 0.95
CA GLN A 280 -0.33 -24.17 1.36
C GLN A 280 -1.32 -23.07 1.76
N ILE A 281 -0.85 -21.98 2.36
CA ILE A 281 -1.70 -20.83 2.69
C ILE A 281 -2.13 -20.09 1.42
N ILE A 282 -1.23 -19.90 0.44
CA ILE A 282 -1.58 -19.33 -0.88
C ILE A 282 -2.69 -20.14 -1.55
N GLN A 283 -2.57 -21.48 -1.57
CA GLN A 283 -3.59 -22.35 -2.18
C GLN A 283 -4.95 -22.29 -1.46
N LYS A 284 -4.96 -22.03 -0.16
CA LYS A 284 -6.19 -21.89 0.65
C LYS A 284 -6.78 -20.49 0.60
N PHE A 285 -6.05 -19.50 0.08
CA PHE A 285 -6.50 -18.12 0.12
C PHE A 285 -7.63 -17.91 -0.89
N ASP A 286 -8.83 -17.69 -0.36
CA ASP A 286 -9.95 -17.16 -1.12
C ASP A 286 -9.93 -15.64 -1.01
N PHE A 287 -9.71 -14.98 -2.16
CA PHE A 287 -9.53 -13.53 -2.24
C PHE A 287 -10.75 -12.71 -1.80
N THR A 288 -11.87 -13.34 -1.48
CA THR A 288 -13.09 -12.68 -0.96
C THR A 288 -13.27 -12.85 0.55
N LYS A 289 -12.51 -13.74 1.18
CA LYS A 289 -12.70 -14.19 2.58
C LYS A 289 -11.60 -13.67 3.49
N ASP A 290 -11.25 -14.46 4.51
CA ASP A 290 -10.25 -14.11 5.51
C ASP A 290 -8.87 -13.98 4.87
N ILE A 291 -8.20 -12.85 5.15
CA ILE A 291 -6.88 -12.56 4.60
C ILE A 291 -5.79 -13.24 5.46
N PRO A 292 -4.92 -14.07 4.85
CA PRO A 292 -3.80 -14.68 5.56
C PRO A 292 -2.80 -13.65 6.08
N LYS A 293 -2.12 -13.99 7.17
CA LYS A 293 -1.36 -13.01 7.96
C LYS A 293 0.07 -13.44 8.22
N ILE A 294 1.01 -12.51 8.13
CA ILE A 294 2.38 -12.67 8.59
C ILE A 294 2.58 -11.71 9.77
N VAL A 295 2.81 -12.26 10.95
CA VAL A 295 3.06 -11.48 12.16
C VAL A 295 4.47 -11.77 12.64
N ILE A 296 5.29 -10.74 12.76
CA ILE A 296 6.71 -10.85 13.12
C ILE A 296 6.97 -10.01 14.37
N VAL A 297 7.75 -10.53 15.30
CA VAL A 297 8.31 -9.76 16.42
C VAL A 297 9.83 -9.68 16.25
N SER A 298 10.30 -8.46 15.97
CA SER A 298 11.70 -8.11 15.79
C SER A 298 12.19 -7.31 17.00
N ALA A 299 12.68 -8.00 18.04
CA ALA A 299 13.11 -7.37 19.30
C ALA A 299 14.64 -7.43 19.55
N GLY A 300 15.41 -8.03 18.64
CA GLY A 300 16.86 -8.17 18.77
C GLY A 300 17.65 -7.14 17.96
N GLN A 301 18.98 -7.18 18.10
CA GLN A 301 19.90 -6.38 17.26
C GLN A 301 20.07 -6.95 15.84
N ASN A 302 19.73 -8.22 15.63
CA ASN A 302 19.67 -8.79 14.30
C ASN A 302 18.56 -8.10 13.49
N THR A 303 18.87 -7.80 12.24
CA THR A 303 17.95 -7.14 11.31
C THR A 303 17.55 -8.08 10.19
N PHE A 304 16.58 -7.66 9.38
CA PHE A 304 16.10 -8.41 8.22
C PHE A 304 17.17 -8.45 7.14
N GLU A 305 17.28 -9.59 6.49
CA GLU A 305 18.11 -9.74 5.28
C GLU A 305 17.30 -9.49 4.01
N ALA A 306 17.97 -9.15 2.90
CA ALA A 306 17.33 -8.91 1.61
C ALA A 306 16.34 -10.03 1.19
N PRO A 307 16.64 -11.34 1.37
CA PRO A 307 15.69 -12.40 1.05
C PRO A 307 14.37 -12.33 1.83
N GLU A 308 14.41 -11.92 3.09
CA GLU A 308 13.22 -11.80 3.94
C GLU A 308 12.37 -10.61 3.53
N CYS A 309 13.02 -9.48 3.23
CA CYS A 309 12.35 -8.29 2.73
C CYS A 309 11.67 -8.55 1.39
N ILE A 310 12.35 -9.22 0.45
CA ILE A 310 11.75 -9.65 -0.83
C ILE A 310 10.57 -10.60 -0.58
N LEU A 311 10.69 -11.54 0.36
CA LEU A 311 9.60 -12.45 0.71
C LEU A 311 8.40 -11.66 1.24
N LEU A 312 8.58 -10.74 2.19
CA LEU A 312 7.48 -9.93 2.72
C LEU A 312 6.82 -9.06 1.65
N THR A 313 7.61 -8.40 0.79
CA THR A 313 7.04 -7.63 -0.33
C THR A 313 6.26 -8.54 -1.28
N LEU A 314 6.76 -9.74 -1.60
CA LEU A 314 6.03 -10.71 -2.41
C LEU A 314 4.69 -11.09 -1.78
N PHE A 315 4.66 -11.37 -0.48
CA PHE A 315 3.44 -11.75 0.23
C PHE A 315 2.46 -10.58 0.41
N ASN A 316 2.95 -9.36 0.60
CA ASN A 316 2.14 -8.15 0.52
C ASN A 316 1.49 -8.05 -0.88
N LEU A 317 2.27 -8.20 -1.95
CA LEU A 317 1.74 -8.14 -3.32
C LEU A 317 0.87 -9.34 -3.71
N ILE A 318 0.87 -10.45 -2.96
CA ILE A 318 -0.11 -11.55 -3.06
C ILE A 318 -1.43 -11.21 -2.33
N GLY A 319 -1.40 -10.29 -1.36
CA GLY A 319 -2.57 -9.80 -0.64
C GLY A 319 -2.60 -10.19 0.84
N PHE A 320 -1.47 -10.65 1.41
CA PHE A 320 -1.37 -10.96 2.83
C PHE A 320 -1.37 -9.66 3.65
N ASP A 321 -1.94 -9.73 4.85
CA ASP A 321 -1.71 -8.71 5.86
C ASP A 321 -0.40 -9.01 6.61
N ILE A 322 0.44 -8.00 6.77
CA ILE A 322 1.76 -8.12 7.40
C ILE A 322 1.91 -7.08 8.51
N ILE A 323 2.24 -7.54 9.71
CA ILE A 323 2.67 -6.68 10.82
C ILE A 323 4.05 -7.10 11.32
N VAL A 324 4.94 -6.13 11.45
CA VAL A 324 6.24 -6.28 12.11
C VAL A 324 6.26 -5.46 13.40
N TYR A 325 6.10 -6.13 14.53
CA TYR A 325 6.25 -5.57 15.86
C TYR A 325 7.74 -5.37 16.19
N THR A 326 8.13 -4.12 16.41
CA THR A 326 9.50 -3.69 16.68
C THR A 326 9.54 -2.94 18.01
N PRO A 327 9.42 -3.63 19.15
CA PRO A 327 9.33 -2.98 20.46
C PRO A 327 10.56 -2.12 20.79
N THR A 328 11.71 -2.40 20.18
CA THR A 328 12.95 -1.64 20.34
C THR A 328 13.00 -0.35 19.54
N GLY A 329 12.11 -0.18 18.54
CA GLY A 329 12.18 0.92 17.57
C GLY A 329 13.36 0.82 16.59
N TYR A 330 14.09 -0.30 16.54
CA TYR A 330 15.23 -0.45 15.65
C TYR A 330 14.84 -0.39 14.17
N LYS A 331 15.78 0.08 13.35
CA LYS A 331 15.70 -0.02 11.90
C LYS A 331 15.73 -1.50 11.51
N ASN A 332 14.77 -1.94 10.70
CA ASN A 332 14.68 -3.32 10.26
C ASN A 332 14.28 -3.45 8.78
N LEU A 333 13.00 -3.31 8.44
CA LEU A 333 12.49 -3.39 7.07
C LEU A 333 13.15 -2.36 6.16
N GLU A 334 13.42 -1.16 6.69
CA GLU A 334 14.04 -0.04 5.96
C GLU A 334 15.48 -0.34 5.50
N ALA A 335 16.06 -1.47 5.91
CA ALA A 335 17.34 -1.93 5.39
C ALA A 335 17.26 -2.27 3.89
N TYR A 336 16.13 -2.84 3.44
CA TYR A 336 15.96 -3.32 2.07
C TYR A 336 14.59 -3.02 1.45
N ILE A 337 13.61 -2.53 2.22
CA ILE A 337 12.30 -2.12 1.73
C ILE A 337 12.20 -0.60 1.82
N ARG A 338 11.77 0.04 0.74
CA ARG A 338 11.52 1.49 0.75
C ARG A 338 10.26 1.84 1.56
N PRO A 339 10.21 3.02 2.21
CA PRO A 339 9.08 3.41 3.07
C PRO A 339 7.73 3.47 2.37
N GLU A 340 7.68 3.58 1.03
CA GLU A 340 6.41 3.63 0.29
C GLU A 340 5.68 2.27 0.29
N ALA A 341 6.37 1.18 0.63
CA ALA A 341 5.80 -0.17 0.59
C ALA A 341 5.06 -0.58 1.87
N PHE A 342 5.27 0.13 2.99
CA PHE A 342 4.69 -0.21 4.28
C PHE A 342 4.53 1.04 5.17
N GLN A 343 3.63 0.96 6.15
CA GLN A 343 3.41 2.05 7.10
C GLN A 343 4.20 1.83 8.39
N GLU A 344 4.84 2.87 8.92
CA GLU A 344 5.44 2.83 10.25
C GLU A 344 4.58 3.58 11.27
N PHE A 345 4.24 2.88 12.35
CA PHE A 345 3.48 3.40 13.48
C PHE A 345 4.39 3.44 14.71
N ILE A 346 4.81 4.64 15.11
CA ILE A 346 5.65 4.82 16.30
C ILE A 346 4.77 5.15 17.51
N HIS A 347 4.75 4.26 18.50
CA HIS A 347 3.88 4.37 19.66
C HIS A 347 4.59 4.02 20.98
N GLY A 348 4.33 4.83 22.00
CA GLY A 348 4.73 4.55 23.37
C GLY A 348 6.23 4.51 23.57
N GLU A 349 6.70 3.55 24.37
CA GLU A 349 8.09 3.48 24.84
C GLU A 349 8.88 2.39 24.12
N PHE A 350 10.16 2.66 23.81
CA PHE A 350 11.05 1.65 23.25
C PHE A 350 11.58 0.72 24.34
N LYS A 351 11.43 -0.58 24.13
CA LYS A 351 11.85 -1.63 25.06
C LYS A 351 12.93 -2.51 24.47
N TYR A 352 14.17 -2.22 24.84
CA TYR A 352 15.37 -2.89 24.32
C TYR A 352 15.60 -4.31 24.88
N ASP A 353 15.02 -4.63 26.03
CA ASP A 353 15.12 -5.93 26.70
C ASP A 353 13.89 -6.82 26.46
N PHE A 354 13.05 -6.48 25.48
CA PHE A 354 11.85 -7.25 25.15
C PHE A 354 12.21 -8.66 24.68
N ARG A 355 11.54 -9.68 25.23
CA ARG A 355 11.79 -11.09 24.92
C ARG A 355 10.61 -11.74 24.20
N PRO A 356 10.65 -11.89 22.87
CA PRO A 356 9.54 -12.48 22.11
C PRO A 356 9.15 -13.86 22.65
N GLN A 357 7.84 -14.09 22.79
CA GLN A 357 7.29 -15.38 23.22
C GLN A 357 6.98 -16.26 22.01
N ASN A 358 6.88 -17.58 22.21
CA ASN A 358 6.30 -18.45 21.19
C ASN A 358 4.78 -18.44 21.35
N LEU A 359 4.05 -18.07 20.31
CA LEU A 359 2.59 -17.98 20.33
C LEU A 359 2.00 -19.08 19.45
N ALA A 360 0.94 -19.71 19.94
CA ALA A 360 0.19 -20.69 19.17
C ALA A 360 -0.73 -19.99 18.16
N ILE A 361 -0.82 -20.55 16.96
CA ILE A 361 -1.81 -20.10 15.98
C ILE A 361 -3.20 -20.56 16.45
N PRO A 362 -4.19 -19.65 16.58
CA PRO A 362 -5.52 -20.02 17.05
C PRO A 362 -6.29 -20.84 16.00
N LYS A 363 -7.25 -21.65 16.46
CA LYS A 363 -8.12 -22.46 15.57
C LYS A 363 -9.23 -21.65 14.90
N GLU A 364 -9.61 -20.55 15.53
CA GLU A 364 -10.66 -19.63 15.07
C GLU A 364 -10.14 -18.20 15.10
N ILE A 365 -10.77 -17.31 14.34
CA ILE A 365 -10.44 -15.89 14.37
C ILE A 365 -10.83 -15.34 15.75
N PRO A 366 -9.91 -14.70 16.49
CA PRO A 366 -10.24 -14.09 17.77
C PRO A 366 -11.34 -13.04 17.60
N GLN A 367 -12.45 -13.18 18.32
CA GLN A 367 -13.44 -12.13 18.42
C GLN A 367 -12.97 -11.08 19.43
N GLU A 368 -13.17 -9.81 19.12
CA GLU A 368 -13.04 -8.76 20.14
C GLU A 368 -14.05 -9.03 21.25
N LYS A 369 -13.59 -9.57 22.38
CA LYS A 369 -14.30 -9.36 23.64
C LYS A 369 -14.28 -7.86 23.86
N THR A 370 -15.45 -7.22 23.97
CA THR A 370 -15.70 -5.78 24.18
C THR A 370 -14.81 -5.12 25.25
N SER A 371 -13.51 -4.98 25.01
CA SER A 371 -12.53 -4.62 26.02
C SER A 371 -11.15 -4.40 25.40
N PHE A 372 -11.02 -3.35 24.60
CA PHE A 372 -9.74 -2.64 24.47
C PHE A 372 -9.97 -1.16 24.15
N PHE A 373 -10.59 -0.85 23.03
CA PHE A 373 -10.88 0.53 22.64
C PHE A 373 -12.09 1.14 23.38
N GLY A 374 -13.10 0.34 23.74
CA GLY A 374 -14.24 0.80 24.54
C GLY A 374 -13.88 1.26 25.96
N ARG A 375 -12.71 0.87 26.50
CA ARG A 375 -12.24 1.29 27.82
C ARG A 375 -11.42 2.58 27.78
N ILE A 376 -10.75 2.88 26.66
CA ILE A 376 -9.96 4.11 26.50
C ILE A 376 -10.87 5.34 26.31
N PHE A 377 -12.11 5.16 25.84
CA PHE A 377 -13.05 6.26 25.55
C PHE A 377 -14.29 6.34 26.45
N LYS A 378 -14.37 5.55 27.54
CA LYS A 378 -15.31 5.84 28.65
C LYS A 378 -14.63 6.74 29.69
N GLY A 379 -14.31 7.95 29.27
CA GLY A 379 -13.75 9.00 30.12
C GLY A 379 -14.47 10.32 29.90
N ARG A 380 -15.32 10.68 30.87
CA ARG A 380 -16.11 11.92 31.05
C ARG A 380 -17.44 12.01 30.30
N LYS A 381 -18.51 11.58 30.99
CA LYS A 381 -19.78 12.31 30.97
C LYS A 381 -19.58 13.69 31.62
#